data_AF-A0A6V7WCL7-F1
#
_entry.id   AF-A0A6V7WCL7-F1
#
_cell.length_a   1.000
_cell.length_b   1.000
_cell.length_c   1.000
_cell.angle_alpha   90.00
_cell.angle_beta   90.00
_cell.angle_gamma   90.00
#
_symmetry.space_group_name_H-M   'P 1'
#
loop_
_entity.id
_entity.type
_entity.pdbx_description
1 polymer ?
#
loop_
_entity_poly.entity_id
_entity_poly.type
_entity_poly.pdbx_seq_one_letter_code
_entity_poly.pdbx_strand_id
1 'polypeptide(L)'
;MSIDEKYLSELFTKKSHHQNFAIVFVTQNLFERKIKVARQNAQYIIIMRSPNSVLSVRNIGVQLFPRKLDYFLDAYRQATNKPFGYLVIDMHASSDPGLRLRTSIFKEDEEKIIFIPKNRA
;
A
#
# COMPACT_ATOMS: atom_id res chain seq x y z
N MET A 1 -17.82 13.64 -10.55
CA MET A 1 -17.79 14.35 -9.25
C MET A 1 -16.36 14.25 -8.72
N SER A 2 -15.55 15.30 -8.84
CA SER A 2 -14.19 15.30 -8.28
C SER A 2 -14.29 15.59 -6.79
N ILE A 3 -13.80 14.68 -5.94
CA ILE A 3 -13.60 14.98 -4.52
C ILE A 3 -12.63 16.17 -4.40
N ASP A 4 -12.99 17.13 -3.57
CA ASP A 4 -12.15 18.28 -3.24
C ASP A 4 -10.89 17.82 -2.46
N GLU A 5 -9.72 18.34 -2.84
CA GLU A 5 -8.42 17.96 -2.26
C GLU A 5 -8.34 18.25 -0.76
N LYS A 6 -8.92 19.38 -0.33
CA LYS A 6 -8.95 19.76 1.09
C LYS A 6 -9.84 18.81 1.88
N TYR A 7 -11.01 18.46 1.35
CA TYR A 7 -11.89 17.49 1.99
C TYR A 7 -11.24 16.09 2.12
N LEU A 8 -10.59 15.60 1.05
CA LEU A 8 -9.85 14.33 1.10
C LEU A 8 -8.73 14.35 2.14
N SER A 9 -7.99 15.46 2.20
CA SER A 9 -6.93 15.65 3.19
C SER A 9 -7.48 15.61 4.62
N GLU A 10 -8.58 16.32 4.90
CA GLU A 10 -9.23 16.32 6.22
C GLU A 10 -9.71 14.93 6.64
N LEU A 11 -10.24 14.14 5.69
CA LEU A 11 -10.63 12.76 5.93
C LEU A 11 -9.44 11.93 6.43
N PHE A 12 -8.31 11.97 5.72
CA PHE A 12 -7.13 11.15 6.01
C PHE A 12 -6.29 11.64 7.21
N THR A 13 -6.37 12.91 7.60
CA THR A 13 -5.55 13.46 8.71
C THR A 13 -6.28 13.61 10.03
N LYS A 14 -7.60 13.87 10.01
CA LYS A 14 -8.36 14.28 11.20
C LYS A 14 -9.61 13.42 11.39
N LYS A 15 -10.51 13.42 10.41
CA LYS A 15 -11.85 12.89 10.61
C LYS A 15 -11.86 11.38 10.88
N SER A 16 -11.07 10.58 10.15
CA SER A 16 -10.98 9.14 10.41
C SER A 16 -10.61 8.82 11.86
N HIS A 17 -9.61 9.53 12.40
CA HIS A 17 -9.10 9.33 13.76
C HIS A 17 -10.06 9.84 14.83
N HIS A 18 -10.70 11.00 14.62
CA HIS A 18 -11.58 11.63 15.62
C HIS A 18 -13.02 11.08 15.62
N GLN A 19 -13.51 10.63 14.46
CA GLN A 19 -14.89 10.19 14.27
C GLN A 19 -15.02 8.66 14.17
N ASN A 20 -13.93 7.92 14.41
CA ASN A 20 -13.88 6.47 14.48
C ASN A 20 -14.48 5.76 13.24
N PHE A 21 -14.04 6.16 12.04
CA PHE A 21 -14.42 5.49 10.80
C PHE A 21 -13.20 5.22 9.91
N ALA A 22 -13.31 4.16 9.09
CA ALA A 22 -12.30 3.79 8.11
C ALA A 22 -12.59 4.41 6.75
N ILE A 23 -11.52 4.71 5.99
CA ILE A 23 -11.61 5.24 4.63
C ILE A 23 -11.05 4.20 3.66
N VAL A 24 -11.84 3.86 2.65
CA VAL A 24 -11.38 3.10 1.49
C VAL A 24 -11.30 4.05 0.31
N PHE A 25 -10.09 4.28 -0.19
CA PHE A 25 -9.82 5.17 -1.32
C PHE A 25 -9.19 4.40 -2.47
N VAL A 26 -9.85 4.42 -3.62
CA VAL A 26 -9.42 3.71 -4.83
C VAL A 26 -8.99 4.72 -5.89
N THR A 27 -7.79 4.53 -6.45
CA THR A 27 -7.23 5.40 -7.48
C THR A 27 -6.46 4.60 -8.52
N GLN A 28 -6.47 5.06 -9.77
CA GLN A 28 -5.63 4.53 -10.85
C GLN A 28 -4.24 5.17 -10.88
N ASN A 29 -4.07 6.33 -10.24
CA ASN A 29 -2.80 7.04 -10.17
C ASN A 29 -2.41 7.32 -8.71
N LEU A 30 -1.49 6.51 -8.18
CA LEU A 30 -0.97 6.65 -6.82
C LEU A 30 -0.17 7.95 -6.61
N PHE A 31 0.34 8.55 -7.69
CA PHE A 31 1.17 9.77 -7.64
C PHE A 31 0.46 11.02 -8.16
N GLU A 32 -0.87 10.98 -8.28
CA GLU A 32 -1.67 12.18 -8.50
C GLU A 32 -1.38 13.21 -7.40
N ARG A 33 -1.20 14.48 -7.78
CA ARG A 33 -0.79 15.55 -6.87
C ARG A 33 -1.83 15.75 -5.77
N LYS A 34 -3.11 15.73 -6.16
CA LYS A 34 -4.26 15.97 -5.28
C LYS A 34 -4.45 14.93 -4.16
N ILE A 35 -3.79 13.77 -4.27
CA ILE A 35 -3.93 12.68 -3.29
C ILE A 35 -2.69 12.53 -2.41
N LYS A 36 -1.71 13.43 -2.51
CA LYS A 36 -0.43 13.32 -1.79
C LYS A 36 -0.64 13.17 -0.27
N VAL A 37 -1.52 13.97 0.32
CA VAL A 37 -1.82 13.91 1.76
C VAL A 37 -2.46 12.58 2.12
N ALA A 38 -3.44 12.12 1.34
CA ALA A 38 -4.07 10.82 1.55
C ALA A 38 -3.06 9.67 1.47
N ARG A 39 -2.17 9.68 0.47
CA ARG A 39 -1.10 8.66 0.34
C ARG A 39 -0.15 8.66 1.53
N GLN A 40 0.25 9.83 2.03
CA GLN A 40 1.21 9.95 3.14
C GLN A 40 0.62 9.56 4.50
N ASN A 41 -0.70 9.70 4.68
CA ASN A 41 -1.40 9.38 5.93
C ASN A 41 -2.16 8.04 5.87
N ALA A 42 -2.12 7.35 4.73
CA ALA A 42 -2.72 6.03 4.61
C ALA A 42 -2.02 5.05 5.54
N GLN A 43 -2.80 4.35 6.35
CA GLN A 43 -2.29 3.28 7.23
C GLN A 43 -1.97 2.01 6.44
N TYR A 44 -2.69 1.80 5.34
CA TYR A 44 -2.51 0.66 4.44
C TYR A 44 -2.51 1.15 2.99
N ILE A 45 -1.63 0.61 2.16
CA ILE A 45 -1.67 0.78 0.71
C ILE A 45 -1.79 -0.61 0.09
N ILE A 46 -2.75 -0.79 -0.81
CA ILE A 46 -2.92 -2.02 -1.60
C ILE A 46 -2.57 -1.69 -3.04
N ILE A 47 -1.58 -2.40 -3.60
CA ILE A 47 -1.14 -2.21 -4.98
C ILE A 47 -1.45 -3.47 -5.78
N MET A 48 -2.28 -3.32 -6.80
CA MET A 48 -2.62 -4.40 -7.73
C MET A 48 -1.64 -4.46 -8.91
N ARG A 49 -1.73 -5.51 -9.72
CA ARG A 49 -1.01 -5.60 -10.99
C ARG A 49 -1.40 -4.44 -11.91
N SER A 50 -0.45 -3.57 -12.26
CA SER A 50 -0.65 -2.48 -13.22
C SER A 50 0.57 -2.32 -14.13
N PRO A 51 0.55 -2.91 -15.34
CA PRO A 51 1.67 -2.83 -16.28
C PRO A 51 2.02 -1.39 -16.69
N ASN A 52 1.04 -0.48 -16.70
CA ASN A 52 1.24 0.91 -17.09
C ASN A 52 1.76 1.80 -15.95
N SER A 53 1.81 1.28 -14.71
CA SER A 53 2.18 2.05 -13.51
C SER A 53 3.42 1.51 -12.80
N VAL A 54 4.31 0.78 -13.51
CA VAL A 54 5.53 0.17 -12.93
C VAL A 54 6.43 1.21 -12.25
N LEU A 55 6.55 2.41 -12.82
CA LEU A 55 7.31 3.50 -12.19
C LEU A 55 6.68 3.96 -10.87
N SER A 56 5.35 4.01 -10.78
CA SER A 56 4.66 4.32 -9.53
C SER A 56 4.99 3.29 -8.45
N VAL A 57 4.97 1.99 -8.80
CA VAL A 57 5.33 0.91 -7.88
C VAL A 57 6.78 1.06 -7.40
N ARG A 58 7.72 1.32 -8.32
CA ARG A 58 9.12 1.57 -7.94
C ARG A 58 9.28 2.79 -7.03
N ASN A 59 8.59 3.89 -7.33
CA ASN A 59 8.70 5.14 -6.57
C ASN A 59 8.18 4.99 -5.14
N ILE A 60 7.05 4.29 -4.94
CA ILE A 60 6.55 4.04 -3.58
C ILE A 60 7.49 3.08 -2.83
N GLY A 61 8.06 2.09 -3.52
CA GLY A 61 9.10 1.22 -2.99
C GLY A 61 10.34 1.99 -2.51
N VAL A 62 10.82 2.97 -3.28
CA VAL A 62 11.95 3.84 -2.88
C VAL A 62 11.60 4.65 -1.64
N GLN A 63 10.38 5.18 -1.55
CA GLN A 63 9.93 5.99 -0.41
C GLN A 63 9.83 5.15 0.88
N LEU A 64 9.29 3.94 0.79
CA LEU A 64 9.01 3.10 1.97
C LEU A 64 10.17 2.15 2.33
N PHE A 65 10.98 1.76 1.35
CA PHE A 65 12.06 0.77 1.49
C PHE A 65 13.37 1.25 0.84
N PRO A 66 13.91 2.44 1.21
CA PRO A 66 15.04 3.07 0.50
C PRO A 66 16.31 2.20 0.44
N ARG A 67 16.53 1.33 1.44
CA ARG A 67 17.67 0.38 1.50
C ARG A 67 17.30 -1.07 1.15
N LYS A 68 16.04 -1.32 0.81
CA LYS A 68 15.47 -2.65 0.60
C LYS A 68 14.52 -2.67 -0.62
N LEU A 69 14.82 -1.87 -1.65
CA LEU A 69 13.98 -1.75 -2.84
C LEU A 69 13.82 -3.09 -3.56
N ASP A 70 14.89 -3.86 -3.71
CA ASP A 70 14.84 -5.16 -4.40
C ASP A 70 13.91 -6.14 -3.67
N TYR A 71 13.94 -6.16 -2.35
CA TYR A 71 13.01 -6.93 -1.52
C TYR A 71 11.56 -6.51 -1.76
N PHE A 72 11.28 -5.20 -1.82
CA PHE A 72 9.93 -4.70 -2.09
C PHE A 72 9.45 -5.08 -3.51
N LEU A 73 10.31 -4.91 -4.52
CA LEU A 73 9.96 -5.23 -5.90
C LEU A 73 9.77 -6.73 -6.12
N ASP A 74 10.55 -7.57 -5.44
CA ASP A 74 10.39 -9.03 -5.45
C ASP A 74 9.05 -9.44 -4.82
N ALA A 75 8.72 -8.89 -3.64
CA ALA A 75 7.42 -9.10 -3.00
C ALA A 75 6.25 -8.69 -3.91
N TYR A 76 6.33 -7.53 -4.57
CA TYR A 76 5.32 -7.08 -5.53
C TYR A 76 5.17 -8.04 -6.70
N ARG A 77 6.27 -8.50 -7.30
CA ARG A 77 6.24 -9.44 -8.43
C ARG A 77 5.58 -10.76 -8.05
N GLN A 78 5.93 -11.31 -6.88
CA GLN A 78 5.36 -12.55 -6.38
C GLN A 78 3.86 -12.39 -6.06
N ALA A 79 3.49 -11.32 -5.34
CA ALA A 79 2.11 -11.03 -4.97
C ALA A 79 1.18 -10.77 -6.18
N THR A 80 1.73 -10.26 -7.29
CA THR A 80 0.97 -9.90 -8.51
C THR A 80 1.21 -10.86 -9.68
N ASN A 81 1.78 -12.04 -9.41
CA ASN A 81 2.06 -13.03 -10.45
C ASN A 81 0.78 -13.66 -11.03
N LYS A 82 -0.25 -13.83 -10.20
CA LYS A 82 -1.58 -14.33 -10.62
C LYS A 82 -2.51 -13.17 -11.02
N PRO A 83 -3.51 -13.42 -11.90
CA PRO A 83 -4.57 -12.45 -12.16
C PRO A 83 -5.20 -11.95 -10.86
N PHE A 84 -5.53 -10.65 -10.81
CA PHE A 84 -6.10 -9.98 -9.63
C PHE A 84 -5.23 -10.01 -8.36
N GLY A 85 -3.97 -10.44 -8.46
CA GLY A 85 -3.01 -10.39 -7.36
C GLY A 85 -2.72 -8.96 -6.90
N TYR A 86 -2.44 -8.82 -5.61
CA TYR A 86 -2.24 -7.54 -4.93
C TYR A 86 -1.20 -7.66 -3.83
N LEU A 87 -0.44 -6.59 -3.60
CA LEU A 87 0.46 -6.46 -2.45
C LEU A 87 -0.17 -5.50 -1.43
N VAL A 88 -0.34 -5.96 -0.21
CA VAL A 88 -0.70 -5.14 0.96
C VAL A 88 0.58 -4.60 1.57
N ILE A 89 0.60 -3.29 1.80
CA ILE A 89 1.66 -2.57 2.50
C ILE A 89 1.07 -2.00 3.79
N ASP A 90 1.47 -2.55 4.92
CA ASP A 90 1.01 -2.17 6.26
C ASP A 90 1.98 -1.16 6.89
N MET A 91 1.49 0.06 7.07
CA MET A 91 2.22 1.20 7.64
C MET A 91 1.63 1.65 8.98
N HIS A 92 0.69 0.90 9.55
CA HIS A 92 0.08 1.27 10.80
C HIS A 92 1.11 1.18 11.96
N ALA A 93 1.15 2.20 12.82
CA ALA A 93 2.21 2.34 13.82
C ALA A 93 2.23 1.22 14.87
N SER A 94 1.07 0.61 15.15
CA SER A 94 0.94 -0.52 16.07
C SER A 94 1.07 -1.90 15.42
N SER A 95 1.29 -1.97 14.10
CA SER A 95 1.42 -3.25 13.39
C SER A 95 2.81 -3.86 13.59
N ASP A 96 2.85 -5.19 13.63
CA ASP A 96 4.10 -5.95 13.62
C ASP A 96 4.90 -5.66 12.33
N PRO A 97 6.16 -5.19 12.42
CA PRO A 97 7.02 -4.97 11.25
C PRO A 97 7.22 -6.20 10.35
N GLY A 98 7.13 -7.42 10.91
CA GLY A 98 7.17 -8.67 10.15
C GLY A 98 5.97 -8.87 9.23
N LEU A 99 4.84 -8.22 9.51
CA LEU A 99 3.61 -8.29 8.71
C LEU A 99 3.47 -7.16 7.69
N ARG A 100 4.55 -6.40 7.45
CA ARG A 100 4.55 -5.18 6.64
C ARG A 100 4.16 -5.40 5.18
N LEU A 101 4.60 -6.49 4.57
CA LEU A 101 4.29 -6.85 3.18
C LEU A 101 3.59 -8.21 3.16
N ARG A 102 2.36 -8.27 2.65
CA ARG A 102 1.56 -9.50 2.59
C ARG A 102 0.61 -9.53 1.40
N THR A 103 0.13 -10.71 1.04
CA THR A 103 -0.96 -10.93 0.07
C THR A 103 -1.92 -11.98 0.61
N SER A 104 -3.04 -12.21 -0.09
CA SER A 104 -3.98 -13.28 0.22
C SER A 104 -4.58 -13.13 1.61
N ILE A 105 -5.07 -11.92 1.94
CA ILE A 105 -5.56 -11.58 3.28
C ILE A 105 -7.01 -12.00 3.55
N PHE A 106 -7.76 -12.48 2.56
CA PHE A 106 -9.20 -12.79 2.68
C PHE A 106 -9.46 -14.20 3.22
N LYS A 107 -10.56 -14.41 3.94
CA LYS A 107 -10.82 -15.68 4.67
C LYS A 107 -10.82 -16.91 3.75
N GLU A 108 -11.18 -16.70 2.49
CA GLU A 108 -11.31 -17.72 1.45
C GLU A 108 -9.95 -18.10 0.83
N ASP A 109 -8.90 -17.31 1.07
CA ASP A 109 -7.56 -17.63 0.60
C ASP A 109 -6.99 -18.84 1.38
N GLU A 110 -6.63 -19.91 0.66
CA GLU A 110 -6.08 -21.15 1.22
C GLU A 110 -4.78 -20.91 2.01
N GLU A 111 -3.95 -19.98 1.54
CA GLU A 111 -2.66 -19.66 2.14
C GLU A 111 -2.51 -18.16 2.40
N LYS A 112 -1.94 -17.83 3.56
CA LYS A 112 -1.52 -16.47 3.92
C LYS A 112 -0.05 -16.30 3.60
N ILE A 113 0.27 -15.34 2.76
CA ILE A 113 1.64 -15.11 2.32
C ILE A 113 2.15 -13.80 2.93
N ILE A 114 3.27 -13.91 3.65
CA ILE A 114 4.01 -12.78 4.23
C ILE A 114 5.39 -12.75 3.58
N PHE A 115 5.80 -11.58 3.10
CA PHE A 115 7.13 -11.39 2.53
C PHE A 115 8.07 -10.90 3.62
N ILE A 116 9.20 -11.60 3.79
CA ILE A 116 10.26 -11.24 4.73
C ILE A 116 11.55 -10.89 3.98
N PRO A 117 12.31 -9.89 4.45
CA PRO A 117 13.58 -9.56 3.82
C PRO A 117 14.56 -10.71 4.03
N LYS A 118 15.33 -11.05 2.99
CA LYS A 118 16.47 -11.97 3.15
C LYS A 118 17.43 -11.34 4.17
N ASN A 119 17.76 -12.08 5.22
CA ASN A 119 18.84 -11.68 6.13
C ASN A 119 20.10 -11.53 5.28
N ARG A 120 20.66 -10.32 5.23
CA ARG A 120 22.05 -10.18 4.79
C ARG A 120 22.89 -10.78 5.91
N ALA A 121 23.47 -11.95 5.63
CA ALA A 121 24.63 -12.43 6.37
C ALA A 121 25.74 -11.38 6.35
#